data_AF-A0AAW1QGR4-F1
#
_entry.id   AF-A0AAW1QGR4-F1
#
_cell.length_a   1.000
_cell.length_b   1.000
_cell.length_c   1.000
_cell.angle_alpha   90.00
_cell.angle_beta   90.00
_cell.angle_gamma   90.00
#
_symmetry.space_group_name_H-M   'P 1'
#
loop_
_entity.id
_entity.type
_entity.pdbx_description
1 polymer ?
#
loop_
_entity_poly.entity_id
_entity_poly.type
_entity_poly.pdbx_seq_one_letter_code
_entity_poly.pdbx_strand_id
1 'polypeptide(L)'
;MHQPALETLSRAYLSHPQTADWRACYPLQGLGKYDPCAKPGVATRTRGLYLGIAFWPGGTVEDWKPYYDKELDEFGLNPCNDQNNFNNSGLSDRAYLAQQGVVFATYELKVDTLTSMRINETDLAAVFNSAPNTRPAVVSAVIFRSGFRSEARYVVSEDAATSHGIGYVQTLAVIASFKKGNLQYLQWNDQTCNSCGGQSDVRCMIAMTTGGDQHSCAVAASQCLMQGGTTDCSLTAYVGYSGDDKNGVPFVTGQQIARVNQYAVTGLYDNAKQQIKNVLASASTGLVGENAPVPGDSSSGDAARR
;
A
#
# COMPACT_ATOMS: atom_id res chain seq x y z
N MET A 1 36.32 -45.23 19.50
CA MET A 1 35.47 -45.09 20.70
C MET A 1 35.36 -43.61 21.03
N HIS A 2 34.12 -43.15 21.21
CA HIS A 2 33.66 -41.95 21.92
C HIS A 2 33.96 -40.53 21.37
N GLN A 3 32.90 -39.93 20.79
CA GLN A 3 32.40 -38.62 21.24
C GLN A 3 31.74 -38.73 22.62
N PRO A 4 31.67 -37.62 23.39
CA PRO A 4 30.41 -36.86 23.53
C PRO A 4 30.62 -35.30 23.48
N ALA A 5 29.70 -34.49 22.93
CA ALA A 5 28.50 -33.82 23.53
C ALA A 5 28.86 -32.84 24.67
N LEU A 6 28.28 -31.65 24.92
CA LEU A 6 27.27 -30.72 24.36
C LEU A 6 27.27 -29.50 25.34
N GLU A 7 26.62 -28.37 24.96
CA GLU A 7 26.24 -27.18 25.78
C GLU A 7 27.36 -26.16 26.13
N THR A 8 27.22 -24.85 25.87
CA THR A 8 26.30 -23.95 26.58
C THR A 8 26.09 -22.63 25.81
N LEU A 9 24.83 -22.19 25.70
CA LEU A 9 24.39 -20.84 25.29
C LEU A 9 24.52 -19.84 26.45
N SER A 10 24.83 -18.55 26.17
CA SER A 10 24.23 -17.33 26.79
C SER A 10 25.23 -16.17 27.08
N ARG A 11 24.84 -14.97 26.61
CA ARG A 11 25.31 -13.58 26.94
C ARG A 11 26.68 -13.14 26.38
N ALA A 12 26.87 -11.95 25.81
CA ALA A 12 26.12 -10.69 25.76
C ALA A 12 26.45 -9.97 24.42
N TYR A 13 25.50 -9.41 23.68
CA TYR A 13 24.92 -8.06 23.80
C TYR A 13 25.95 -6.92 23.96
N LEU A 14 25.85 -5.94 23.04
CA LEU A 14 26.43 -4.59 23.01
C LEU A 14 27.72 -4.38 22.18
N SER A 15 27.52 -4.09 20.89
CA SER A 15 28.06 -2.87 20.25
C SER A 15 27.56 -2.75 18.80
N HIS A 16 26.58 -1.87 18.56
CA HIS A 16 26.23 -1.37 17.22
C HIS A 16 27.13 -0.16 16.89
N PRO A 17 27.71 -0.09 15.69
CA PRO A 17 27.92 1.16 14.99
C PRO A 17 27.00 1.28 13.77
N GLN A 18 26.48 2.49 13.59
CA GLN A 18 25.61 2.92 12.50
C GLN A 18 26.36 2.98 11.16
N THR A 19 26.20 1.98 10.31
CA THR A 19 26.33 2.11 8.84
C THR A 19 25.47 1.03 8.19
N ALA A 20 24.16 1.28 8.06
CA ALA A 20 23.28 0.40 7.29
C ALA A 20 23.47 0.70 5.80
N ASP A 21 24.28 -0.12 5.14
CA ASP A 21 24.34 -0.23 3.69
C ASP A 21 23.01 -0.82 3.18
N TRP A 22 22.21 -0.01 2.48
CA TRP A 22 20.90 -0.38 1.93
C TRP A 22 21.01 -1.28 0.69
N ARG A 23 22.23 -1.62 0.23
CA ARG A 23 22.45 -2.56 -0.88
C ARG A 23 22.21 -4.02 -0.51
N ALA A 24 21.86 -4.31 0.74
CA ALA A 24 21.50 -5.64 1.22
C ALA A 24 19.97 -5.81 1.36
N CYS A 25 19.22 -5.58 0.28
CA CYS A 25 18.00 -6.36 0.08
C CYS A 25 18.46 -7.81 -0.18
N TYR A 26 18.39 -8.63 0.87
CA TYR A 26 18.86 -10.01 0.93
C TYR A 26 18.63 -10.81 -0.37
N PRO A 27 19.61 -11.61 -0.83
CA PRO A 27 19.33 -12.66 -1.79
C PRO A 27 18.32 -13.65 -1.16
N LEU A 28 17.25 -13.90 -1.91
CA LEU A 28 16.10 -14.72 -1.58
C LEU A 28 16.48 -16.09 -0.99
N GLN A 29 16.48 -16.22 0.34
CA GLN A 29 16.52 -17.52 1.04
C GLN A 29 15.26 -17.79 1.90
N GLY A 30 14.20 -17.00 1.71
CA GLY A 30 12.88 -17.21 2.32
C GLY A 30 11.89 -17.95 1.40
N LEU A 31 12.35 -18.96 0.65
CA LEU A 31 11.49 -19.74 -0.26
C LEU A 31 10.54 -20.63 0.56
N GLY A 32 9.24 -20.32 0.51
CA GLY A 32 8.20 -21.32 0.74
C GLY A 32 6.93 -20.84 1.41
N LYS A 33 7.00 -19.90 2.36
CA LYS A 33 5.81 -19.50 3.14
C LYS A 33 5.18 -18.18 2.71
N TYR A 34 5.97 -17.18 2.33
CA TYR A 34 5.52 -15.81 2.04
C TYR A 34 5.86 -15.38 0.60
N ASP A 35 5.91 -16.32 -0.34
CA ASP A 35 6.27 -16.04 -1.73
C ASP A 35 5.01 -15.72 -2.56
N PRO A 36 4.84 -14.49 -3.08
CA PRO A 36 3.71 -14.14 -3.94
C PRO A 36 3.75 -14.87 -5.29
N CYS A 37 4.89 -15.43 -5.67
CA CYS A 37 5.09 -16.17 -6.91
C CYS A 37 4.94 -17.68 -6.76
N ALA A 38 4.84 -18.19 -5.54
CA ALA A 38 4.52 -19.58 -5.32
C ALA A 38 3.16 -19.91 -5.97
N LYS A 39 3.11 -21.08 -6.63
CA LYS A 39 1.90 -21.58 -7.29
C LYS A 39 0.71 -21.45 -6.34
N PRO A 40 -0.42 -20.91 -6.79
CA PRO A 40 -1.50 -20.59 -5.87
C PRO A 40 -2.12 -21.91 -5.40
N GLY A 41 -2.23 -22.09 -4.09
CA GLY A 41 -3.22 -23.03 -3.57
C GLY A 41 -4.63 -22.58 -3.97
N VAL A 42 -5.57 -23.52 -4.07
CA VAL A 42 -6.96 -23.19 -4.39
C VAL A 42 -7.54 -22.32 -3.26
N ALA A 43 -8.03 -21.14 -3.61
CA ALA A 43 -8.58 -20.19 -2.66
C ALA A 43 -9.83 -20.78 -1.99
N THR A 44 -9.87 -20.65 -0.67
CA THR A 44 -11.01 -20.97 0.19
C THR A 44 -11.25 -19.76 1.07
N ARG A 45 -12.51 -19.50 1.43
CA ARG A 45 -12.82 -18.42 2.39
C ARG A 45 -11.95 -18.59 3.62
N THR A 46 -11.46 -17.47 4.17
CA THR A 46 -10.63 -17.42 5.39
C THR A 46 -9.19 -17.91 5.31
N ARG A 47 -8.73 -18.48 4.19
CA ARG A 47 -7.31 -18.83 3.99
C ARG A 47 -6.49 -17.58 3.64
N GLY A 48 -5.24 -17.55 4.11
CA GLY A 48 -4.26 -16.54 3.70
C GLY A 48 -3.90 -16.66 2.22
N LEU A 49 -3.86 -15.52 1.53
CA LEU A 49 -3.41 -15.32 0.16
C LEU A 49 -2.25 -14.33 0.17
N TYR A 50 -1.15 -14.66 -0.48
CA TYR A 50 -0.01 -13.75 -0.62
C TYR A 50 -0.12 -12.94 -1.91
N LEU A 51 -0.13 -11.62 -1.80
CA LEU A 51 -0.03 -10.72 -2.94
C LEU A 51 1.26 -9.90 -2.83
N GLY A 52 1.90 -9.68 -3.98
CA GLY A 52 3.02 -8.76 -4.09
C GLY A 52 2.57 -7.47 -4.77
N ILE A 53 3.08 -6.32 -4.32
CA ILE A 53 3.06 -5.08 -5.11
C ILE A 53 4.50 -4.76 -5.47
N ALA A 54 4.79 -4.63 -6.76
CA ALA A 54 6.09 -4.20 -7.25
C ALA A 54 6.03 -2.71 -7.64
N PHE A 55 7.01 -1.94 -7.20
CA PHE A 55 7.18 -0.51 -7.46
C PHE A 55 8.44 -0.30 -8.29
N TRP A 56 8.30 0.41 -9.40
CA TRP A 56 9.41 0.74 -10.28
C TRP A 56 9.73 2.23 -10.17
N PRO A 57 10.77 2.60 -9.41
CA PRO A 57 11.23 3.98 -9.32
C PRO A 57 11.87 4.42 -10.65
N GLY A 58 11.30 5.44 -11.27
CA GLY A 58 11.68 5.92 -12.58
C GLY A 58 11.22 5.06 -13.77
N GLY A 59 10.44 4.00 -13.52
CA GLY A 59 9.81 3.22 -14.59
C GLY A 59 8.42 3.75 -14.93
N THR A 60 8.12 3.92 -16.21
CA THR A 60 6.80 4.35 -16.67
C THR A 60 5.82 3.18 -16.75
N VAL A 61 4.54 3.43 -17.03
CA VAL A 61 3.56 2.33 -17.21
C VAL A 61 3.84 1.51 -18.47
N GLU A 62 4.44 2.13 -19.49
CA GLU A 62 4.84 1.50 -20.75
C GLU A 62 6.04 0.56 -20.59
N ASP A 63 6.94 0.85 -19.64
CA ASP A 63 8.11 0.01 -19.36
C ASP A 63 7.72 -1.42 -18.93
N TRP A 64 6.56 -1.57 -18.27
CA TRP A 64 6.02 -2.88 -17.88
C TRP A 64 5.54 -3.72 -19.06
N LYS A 65 5.27 -3.08 -20.21
CA LYS A 65 4.51 -3.63 -21.33
C LYS A 65 3.06 -4.02 -20.92
N PRO A 66 2.14 -4.17 -21.88
CA PRO A 66 0.81 -4.72 -21.62
C PRO A 66 0.89 -6.01 -20.80
N TYR A 67 -0.12 -6.29 -19.96
CA TYR A 67 -0.19 -7.60 -19.30
C TYR A 67 -0.12 -8.73 -20.33
N TYR A 68 -0.90 -8.60 -21.40
CA TYR A 68 -0.90 -9.51 -22.53
C TYR A 68 -1.06 -8.72 -23.83
N ASP A 69 -0.11 -8.92 -24.73
CA ASP A 69 -0.12 -8.37 -26.08
C ASP A 69 -0.72 -9.42 -27.03
N LYS A 70 -1.89 -9.11 -27.60
CA LYS A 70 -2.61 -10.00 -28.52
C LYS A 70 -1.95 -10.08 -29.89
N GLU A 71 -1.23 -9.04 -30.30
CA GLU A 71 -0.61 -8.98 -31.63
C GLU A 71 0.64 -9.85 -31.66
N LEU A 72 1.36 -9.90 -30.55
CA LEU A 72 2.58 -10.69 -30.38
C LEU A 72 2.32 -12.05 -29.71
N ASP A 73 1.14 -12.28 -29.13
CA ASP A 73 0.78 -13.46 -28.32
C ASP A 73 1.72 -13.69 -27.13
N GLU A 74 2.11 -12.60 -26.46
CA GLU A 74 3.13 -12.63 -25.42
C GLU A 74 2.73 -11.79 -24.20
N PHE A 75 3.31 -12.10 -23.04
CA PHE A 75 3.05 -11.39 -21.77
C PHE A 75 4.15 -10.37 -21.48
N GLY A 76 3.78 -9.18 -21.03
CA GLY A 76 4.74 -8.19 -20.56
C GLY A 76 5.46 -8.59 -19.27
N LEU A 77 6.37 -7.74 -18.80
CA LEU A 77 7.24 -8.03 -17.65
C LEU A 77 6.44 -8.46 -16.41
N ASN A 78 6.82 -9.58 -15.80
CA ASN A 78 6.12 -10.11 -14.65
C ASN A 78 7.09 -10.45 -13.50
N PRO A 79 6.87 -9.93 -12.28
CA PRO A 79 7.75 -10.21 -11.12
C PRO A 79 7.86 -11.70 -10.74
N CYS A 80 6.93 -12.54 -11.20
CA CYS A 80 6.94 -13.99 -11.00
C CYS A 80 7.41 -14.80 -12.19
N ASN A 81 7.82 -14.16 -13.28
CA ASN A 81 8.32 -14.85 -14.44
C ASN A 81 9.83 -15.07 -14.34
N ASP A 82 10.23 -16.35 -14.36
CA ASP A 82 11.62 -16.78 -14.34
C ASP A 82 12.18 -17.00 -15.77
N GLN A 83 11.41 -16.66 -16.80
CA GLN A 83 11.83 -16.61 -18.20
C GLN A 83 12.14 -15.17 -18.62
N ASN A 84 12.95 -15.03 -19.68
CA ASN A 84 13.23 -13.74 -20.29
C ASN A 84 12.12 -13.38 -21.27
N ASN A 85 11.25 -12.45 -20.89
CA ASN A 85 10.25 -11.88 -21.78
C ASN A 85 10.60 -10.40 -22.05
N PHE A 86 10.72 -10.02 -23.32
CA PHE A 86 10.76 -8.62 -23.78
C PHE A 86 11.85 -7.68 -23.23
N ASN A 87 12.79 -8.16 -22.42
CA ASN A 87 13.81 -7.28 -21.84
C ASN A 87 15.11 -7.24 -22.67
N ASN A 88 15.24 -8.08 -23.71
CA ASN A 88 16.42 -8.21 -24.58
C ASN A 88 17.77 -8.34 -23.85
N SER A 89 17.74 -8.62 -22.54
CA SER A 89 18.92 -8.58 -21.67
C SER A 89 19.53 -9.96 -21.41
N GLY A 90 18.81 -11.03 -21.79
CA GLY A 90 19.17 -12.41 -21.44
C GLY A 90 18.74 -12.81 -20.02
N LEU A 91 18.23 -11.88 -19.22
CA LEU A 91 17.79 -12.10 -17.85
C LEU A 91 16.33 -12.55 -17.80
N SER A 92 15.97 -13.31 -16.77
CA SER A 92 14.54 -13.48 -16.44
C SER A 92 13.90 -12.14 -16.11
N ASP A 93 12.59 -12.00 -16.29
CA ASP A 93 11.87 -10.77 -15.93
C ASP A 93 12.16 -10.36 -14.49
N ARG A 94 12.13 -11.32 -13.56
CA ARG A 94 12.48 -11.08 -12.16
C ARG A 94 13.89 -10.50 -11.99
N ALA A 95 14.89 -11.09 -12.65
CA ALA A 95 16.27 -10.63 -12.56
C ALA A 95 16.46 -9.26 -13.25
N TYR A 96 15.79 -9.03 -14.37
CA TYR A 96 15.76 -7.74 -15.05
C TYR A 96 15.14 -6.66 -14.17
N LEU A 97 13.95 -6.89 -13.62
CA LEU A 97 13.26 -5.95 -12.73
C LEU A 97 14.12 -5.62 -11.50
N ALA A 98 14.78 -6.61 -10.90
CA ALA A 98 15.73 -6.37 -9.81
C ALA A 98 16.90 -5.47 -10.24
N GLN A 99 17.45 -5.69 -11.44
CA GLN A 99 18.50 -4.83 -12.00
C GLN A 99 18.01 -3.40 -12.26
N GLN A 100 16.74 -3.22 -12.62
CA GLN A 100 16.12 -1.90 -12.82
C GLN A 100 15.79 -1.18 -11.49
N GLY A 101 16.07 -1.79 -10.34
CA GLY A 101 15.79 -1.21 -9.02
C GLY A 101 14.33 -1.35 -8.59
N VAL A 102 13.57 -2.26 -9.22
CA VAL A 102 12.19 -2.54 -8.81
C VAL A 102 12.20 -3.18 -7.43
N VAL A 103 11.43 -2.60 -6.51
CA VAL A 103 11.25 -3.10 -5.16
C VAL A 103 9.85 -3.65 -5.00
N PHE A 104 9.65 -4.66 -4.17
CA PHE A 104 8.33 -5.21 -3.93
C PHE A 104 8.03 -5.39 -2.45
N ALA A 105 6.76 -5.30 -2.11
CA ALA A 105 6.23 -5.61 -0.79
C ALA A 105 5.27 -6.79 -0.90
N THR A 106 5.34 -7.72 0.05
CA THR A 106 4.46 -8.90 0.09
C THR A 106 3.54 -8.84 1.30
N TYR A 107 2.29 -9.23 1.10
CA TYR A 107 1.25 -9.17 2.11
C TYR A 107 0.46 -10.47 2.16
N GLU A 108 0.17 -10.93 3.38
CA GLU A 108 -0.80 -12.00 3.62
C GLU A 108 -2.19 -11.39 3.85
N LEU A 109 -3.14 -11.75 2.98
CA LEU A 109 -4.51 -11.26 3.04
C LEU A 109 -5.46 -12.42 3.24
N LYS A 110 -6.44 -12.24 4.13
CA LYS A 110 -7.47 -13.24 4.36
C LYS A 110 -8.50 -13.18 3.24
N VAL A 111 -8.62 -14.25 2.46
CA VAL A 111 -9.57 -14.31 1.34
C VAL A 111 -11.00 -14.05 1.82
N ASP A 112 -11.70 -13.20 1.07
CA ASP A 112 -13.07 -12.75 1.32
C ASP A 112 -13.24 -11.96 2.63
N THR A 113 -12.19 -11.26 3.04
CA THR A 113 -12.22 -10.20 4.04
C THR A 113 -11.67 -8.93 3.40
N LEU A 114 -12.33 -7.78 3.59
CA LEU A 114 -11.78 -6.52 3.12
C LEU A 114 -10.52 -6.21 3.93
N THR A 115 -9.37 -6.31 3.27
CA THR A 115 -8.06 -6.09 3.88
C THR A 115 -7.33 -5.00 3.11
N SER A 116 -6.52 -4.22 3.81
CA SER A 116 -5.68 -3.18 3.23
C SER A 116 -4.20 -3.46 3.47
N MET A 117 -3.40 -3.03 2.51
CA MET A 117 -1.95 -2.99 2.56
C MET A 117 -1.55 -1.53 2.64
N ARG A 118 -0.75 -1.14 3.64
CA ARG A 118 -0.33 0.24 3.83
C ARG A 118 1.19 0.34 3.71
N ILE A 119 1.64 1.25 2.87
CA ILE A 119 3.04 1.69 2.77
C ILE A 119 3.07 3.09 3.33
N ASN A 120 3.88 3.30 4.36
CA ASN A 120 3.97 4.61 4.98
C ASN A 120 4.62 5.62 4.02
N GLU A 121 4.39 6.91 4.29
CA GLU A 121 4.89 8.01 3.47
C GLU A 121 6.42 7.95 3.29
N THR A 122 7.16 7.63 4.35
CA THR A 122 8.64 7.61 4.35
C THR A 122 9.20 6.50 3.46
N ASP A 123 8.62 5.31 3.51
CA ASP A 123 9.01 4.18 2.66
C ASP A 123 8.68 4.49 1.21
N LEU A 124 7.50 5.05 0.92
CA LEU A 124 7.10 5.41 -0.43
C LEU A 124 8.03 6.48 -1.03
N ALA A 125 8.40 7.49 -0.24
CA ALA A 125 9.39 8.48 -0.68
C ALA A 125 10.80 7.90 -0.84
N ALA A 126 11.20 6.93 -0.01
CA ALA A 126 12.47 6.23 -0.21
C ALA A 126 12.49 5.47 -1.55
N VAL A 127 11.37 4.83 -1.93
CA VAL A 127 11.23 4.24 -3.26
C VAL A 127 11.34 5.32 -4.33
N PHE A 128 10.56 6.40 -4.25
CA PHE A 128 10.60 7.49 -5.21
C PHE A 128 12.02 8.06 -5.42
N ASN A 129 12.73 8.35 -4.33
CA ASN A 129 14.07 8.92 -4.33
C ASN A 129 15.17 7.94 -4.78
N SER A 130 14.87 6.64 -4.92
CA SER A 130 15.82 5.65 -5.44
C SER A 130 15.93 5.64 -6.97
N ALA A 131 15.05 6.38 -7.66
CA ALA A 131 15.10 6.52 -9.11
C ALA A 131 16.39 7.26 -9.55
N PRO A 132 17.10 6.77 -10.58
CA PRO A 132 18.19 7.53 -11.18
C PRO A 132 17.69 8.85 -11.77
N ASN A 133 18.45 9.93 -11.63
CA ASN A 133 18.10 11.26 -12.18
C ASN A 133 17.96 11.29 -13.73
N THR A 134 18.32 10.21 -14.42
CA THR A 134 18.17 10.04 -15.88
C THR A 134 16.81 9.46 -16.28
N ARG A 135 15.98 9.07 -15.31
CA ARG A 135 14.63 8.53 -15.51
C ARG A 135 13.58 9.58 -15.15
N PRO A 136 12.34 9.47 -15.67
CA PRO A 136 11.23 10.30 -15.24
C PRO A 136 11.03 10.24 -13.73
N ALA A 137 10.62 11.36 -13.13
CA ALA A 137 10.37 11.46 -11.69
C ALA A 137 8.99 10.84 -11.35
N VAL A 138 8.87 9.52 -11.53
CA VAL A 138 7.63 8.76 -11.33
C VAL A 138 7.90 7.45 -10.59
N VAL A 139 6.88 6.91 -9.96
CA VAL A 139 6.86 5.51 -9.51
C VAL A 139 5.62 4.85 -10.11
N SER A 140 5.84 3.84 -10.94
CA SER A 140 4.77 2.96 -11.40
C SER A 140 4.72 1.70 -10.54
N ALA A 141 3.55 1.05 -10.49
CA ALA A 141 3.34 -0.15 -9.71
C ALA A 141 2.41 -1.15 -10.39
N VAL A 142 2.68 -2.44 -10.13
CA VAL A 142 1.81 -3.56 -10.47
C VAL A 142 1.54 -4.39 -9.23
N ILE A 143 0.33 -4.96 -9.13
CA ILE A 143 0.04 -6.01 -8.15
C ILE A 143 0.11 -7.36 -8.84
N PHE A 144 0.69 -8.36 -8.18
CA PHE A 144 1.00 -9.63 -8.80
C PHE A 144 0.86 -10.82 -7.85
N ARG A 145 0.62 -11.99 -8.43
CA ARG A 145 0.61 -13.30 -7.78
C ARG A 145 0.74 -14.42 -8.80
N SER A 146 1.68 -15.33 -8.58
CA SER A 146 1.80 -16.60 -9.32
C SER A 146 1.62 -16.45 -10.84
N GLY A 147 2.35 -15.52 -11.45
CA GLY A 147 2.29 -15.26 -12.89
C GLY A 147 1.12 -14.38 -13.35
N PHE A 148 0.11 -14.13 -12.50
CA PHE A 148 -0.87 -13.08 -12.75
C PHE A 148 -0.32 -11.73 -12.29
N ARG A 149 -0.58 -10.68 -13.05
CA ARG A 149 -0.39 -9.30 -12.62
C ARG A 149 -1.49 -8.40 -13.14
N SER A 150 -1.62 -7.22 -12.55
CA SER A 150 -2.41 -6.14 -13.10
C SER A 150 -1.67 -5.41 -14.23
N GLU A 151 -2.40 -4.55 -14.92
CA GLU A 151 -1.78 -3.42 -15.63
C GLU A 151 -1.02 -2.50 -14.67
N ALA A 152 -0.07 -1.74 -15.21
CA ALA A 152 0.71 -0.79 -14.43
C ALA A 152 -0.09 0.49 -14.14
N ARG A 153 0.18 1.11 -12.98
CA ARG A 153 -0.36 2.41 -12.61
C ARG A 153 0.69 3.29 -11.94
N TYR A 154 0.56 4.59 -12.07
CA TYR A 154 1.37 5.54 -11.32
C TYR A 154 0.86 5.67 -9.88
N VAL A 155 1.79 5.67 -8.91
CA VAL A 155 1.49 5.84 -7.48
C VAL A 155 2.14 7.09 -6.89
N VAL A 156 3.22 7.57 -7.51
CA VAL A 156 3.85 8.87 -7.23
C VAL A 156 4.29 9.45 -8.58
N SER A 157 4.13 10.76 -8.77
CA SER A 157 4.70 11.46 -9.91
C SER A 157 5.02 12.93 -9.60
N GLU A 158 6.15 13.39 -10.11
CA GLU A 158 6.49 14.82 -10.24
C GLU A 158 6.68 15.21 -11.72
N ASP A 159 6.28 14.33 -12.65
CA ASP A 159 6.40 14.52 -14.09
C ASP A 159 5.03 14.38 -14.78
N ALA A 160 4.36 15.51 -14.97
CA ALA A 160 3.06 15.58 -15.63
C ALA A 160 3.11 15.18 -17.12
N ALA A 161 4.27 15.29 -17.80
CA ALA A 161 4.37 14.89 -19.20
C ALA A 161 4.25 13.37 -19.35
N THR A 162 4.71 12.63 -18.34
CA THR A 162 4.66 11.17 -18.29
C THR A 162 3.32 10.63 -17.75
N SER A 163 2.74 11.27 -16.73
CA SER A 163 1.56 10.74 -16.02
C SER A 163 0.31 11.63 -16.07
N HIS A 164 0.29 12.70 -16.88
CA HIS A 164 -0.76 13.72 -17.01
C HIS A 164 -1.03 14.57 -15.76
N GLY A 165 -0.73 14.06 -14.57
CA GLY A 165 -0.80 14.78 -13.31
C GLY A 165 0.34 14.38 -12.36
N ILE A 166 0.43 15.07 -11.23
CA ILE A 166 1.50 14.93 -10.24
C ILE A 166 0.94 14.80 -8.82
N GLY A 167 1.72 14.17 -7.96
CA GLY A 167 1.45 14.00 -6.54
C GLY A 167 1.61 12.56 -6.06
N TYR A 168 1.04 12.29 -4.89
CA TYR A 168 1.06 11.01 -4.20
C TYR A 168 -0.34 10.40 -4.17
N VAL A 169 -0.51 9.21 -4.74
CA VAL A 169 -1.76 8.46 -4.69
C VAL A 169 -1.88 7.80 -3.30
N GLN A 170 -2.90 8.17 -2.53
CA GLN A 170 -3.07 7.67 -1.16
C GLN A 170 -3.84 6.35 -1.07
N THR A 171 -4.70 6.08 -2.05
CA THR A 171 -5.56 4.89 -2.02
C THR A 171 -5.52 4.20 -3.37
N LEU A 172 -5.44 2.87 -3.36
CA LEU A 172 -5.70 2.03 -4.53
C LEU A 172 -6.72 0.97 -4.14
N ALA A 173 -7.45 0.46 -5.12
CA ALA A 173 -8.35 -0.68 -4.93
C ALA A 173 -8.09 -1.73 -6.00
N VAL A 174 -8.04 -3.00 -5.60
CA VAL A 174 -7.75 -4.15 -6.46
C VAL A 174 -8.86 -5.17 -6.35
N ILE A 175 -9.40 -5.56 -7.50
CA ILE A 175 -10.28 -6.71 -7.64
C ILE A 175 -9.42 -7.94 -7.99
N ALA A 176 -9.40 -8.92 -7.09
CA ALA A 176 -8.86 -10.24 -7.34
C ALA A 176 -10.01 -11.18 -7.73
N SER A 177 -10.02 -11.64 -8.98
CA SER A 177 -11.11 -12.44 -9.53
C SER A 177 -10.77 -13.92 -9.53
N PHE A 178 -11.71 -14.75 -9.07
CA PHE A 178 -11.51 -16.19 -8.94
C PHE A 178 -12.59 -16.99 -9.68
N LYS A 179 -12.21 -18.17 -10.17
CA LYS A 179 -13.14 -19.17 -10.70
C LYS A 179 -12.80 -20.51 -10.10
N LYS A 180 -13.74 -21.10 -9.36
CA LYS A 180 -13.52 -22.32 -8.57
C LYS A 180 -12.29 -22.22 -7.68
N GLY A 181 -12.08 -21.06 -7.07
CA GLY A 181 -10.94 -20.76 -6.21
C GLY A 181 -9.60 -20.58 -6.95
N ASN A 182 -9.58 -20.60 -8.28
CA ASN A 182 -8.39 -20.29 -9.07
C ASN A 182 -8.39 -18.82 -9.45
N LEU A 183 -7.30 -18.10 -9.16
CA LEU A 183 -7.13 -16.72 -9.60
C LEU A 183 -7.23 -16.65 -11.14
N GLN A 184 -8.00 -15.71 -11.64
CA GLN A 184 -8.22 -15.46 -13.08
C GLN A 184 -7.54 -14.19 -13.53
N TYR A 185 -7.64 -13.11 -12.73
CA TYR A 185 -6.98 -11.85 -13.01
C TYR A 185 -6.89 -10.99 -11.74
N LEU A 186 -5.97 -10.02 -11.78
CA LEU A 186 -5.84 -8.94 -10.83
C LEU A 186 -6.07 -7.64 -11.59
N GLN A 187 -7.03 -6.84 -11.15
CA GLN A 187 -7.37 -5.60 -11.83
C GLN A 187 -7.51 -4.47 -10.83
N TRP A 188 -6.89 -3.34 -11.13
CA TRP A 188 -7.13 -2.12 -10.38
C TRP A 188 -8.54 -1.60 -10.66
N ASN A 189 -9.25 -1.17 -9.63
CA ASN A 189 -10.49 -0.45 -9.80
C ASN A 189 -10.18 1.00 -10.20
N ASP A 190 -10.76 1.50 -11.29
CA ASP A 190 -10.60 2.90 -11.67
C ASP A 190 -11.17 3.82 -10.57
N GLN A 191 -10.36 4.78 -10.12
CA GLN A 191 -10.77 5.72 -9.08
C GLN A 191 -11.44 6.95 -9.67
N THR A 192 -11.35 7.16 -10.99
CA THR A 192 -11.69 8.41 -11.68
C THR A 192 -10.89 9.59 -11.12
N CYS A 193 -11.06 10.77 -11.71
CA CYS A 193 -10.46 12.00 -11.17
C CYS A 193 -11.47 12.91 -10.46
N ASN A 194 -12.68 12.41 -10.20
CA ASN A 194 -13.75 13.21 -9.57
C ASN A 194 -13.34 13.75 -8.19
N SER A 195 -12.57 12.98 -7.42
CA SER A 195 -12.11 13.36 -6.08
C SER A 195 -11.13 14.53 -6.08
N CYS A 196 -10.48 14.84 -7.20
CA CYS A 196 -9.60 16.01 -7.35
C CYS A 196 -10.22 17.12 -8.20
N GLY A 197 -11.48 17.01 -8.64
CA GLY A 197 -12.09 18.04 -9.50
C GLY A 197 -12.05 17.74 -10.99
N GLY A 198 -11.81 16.48 -11.37
CA GLY A 198 -11.96 15.98 -12.74
C GLY A 198 -10.64 15.77 -13.48
N GLN A 199 -10.74 15.37 -14.74
CA GLN A 199 -9.59 14.97 -15.58
C GLN A 199 -8.61 16.12 -15.87
N SER A 200 -9.05 17.38 -15.76
CA SER A 200 -8.21 18.56 -15.99
C SER A 200 -7.47 19.04 -14.74
N ASP A 201 -7.72 18.47 -13.57
CA ASP A 201 -6.98 18.84 -12.36
C ASP A 201 -5.55 18.28 -12.42
N VAL A 202 -4.57 19.08 -12.01
CA VAL A 202 -3.14 18.73 -12.03
C VAL A 202 -2.80 17.50 -11.18
N ARG A 203 -3.68 17.09 -10.27
CA ARG A 203 -3.55 15.88 -9.44
C ARG A 203 -4.18 14.65 -10.06
N CYS A 204 -4.87 14.80 -11.20
CA CYS A 204 -5.42 13.67 -11.95
C CYS A 204 -4.27 12.94 -12.68
N MET A 205 -3.89 11.78 -12.15
CA MET A 205 -2.87 10.94 -12.77
C MET A 205 -3.55 9.92 -13.68
N ILE A 206 -3.03 9.78 -14.90
CA ILE A 206 -3.56 8.90 -15.93
C ILE A 206 -2.47 7.92 -16.34
N ALA A 207 -2.76 6.63 -16.19
CA ALA A 207 -1.98 5.54 -16.75
C ALA A 207 -2.69 5.05 -18.02
N MET A 208 -2.08 5.34 -19.17
CA MET A 208 -2.58 4.88 -20.47
C MET A 208 -2.08 3.46 -20.71
N THR A 209 -2.99 2.50 -20.78
CA THR A 209 -2.66 1.08 -20.96
C THR A 209 -3.50 0.49 -22.08
N THR A 210 -3.05 -0.61 -22.69
CA THR A 210 -3.84 -1.29 -23.73
C THR A 210 -5.15 -1.88 -23.20
N GLY A 211 -5.24 -2.10 -21.88
CA GLY A 211 -6.47 -2.48 -21.17
C GLY A 211 -7.45 -1.34 -20.92
N GLY A 212 -7.12 -0.12 -21.35
CA GLY A 212 -7.87 1.11 -21.13
C GLY A 212 -7.19 2.06 -20.14
N ASP A 213 -7.59 3.33 -20.17
CA ASP A 213 -7.05 4.34 -19.28
C ASP A 213 -7.43 4.05 -17.84
N GLN A 214 -6.48 4.28 -16.94
CA GLN A 214 -6.67 4.11 -15.51
C GLN A 214 -6.38 5.41 -14.79
N HIS A 215 -7.35 5.91 -14.02
CA HIS A 215 -7.24 7.19 -13.35
C HIS A 215 -7.00 7.00 -11.86
N SER A 216 -6.18 7.88 -11.30
CA SER A 216 -5.95 7.99 -9.86
C SER A 216 -5.90 9.45 -9.46
N CYS A 217 -6.43 9.74 -8.28
CA CYS A 217 -6.40 11.08 -7.73
C CYS A 217 -5.29 11.22 -6.71
N ALA A 218 -4.38 12.15 -6.94
CA ALA A 218 -3.22 12.36 -6.10
C ALA A 218 -3.41 13.50 -5.09
N VAL A 219 -2.55 13.51 -4.08
CA VAL A 219 -2.33 14.64 -3.19
C VAL A 219 -1.04 15.34 -3.62
N ALA A 220 -1.07 16.67 -3.70
CA ALA A 220 0.12 17.44 -4.07
C ALA A 220 1.23 17.23 -3.03
N ALA A 221 2.49 17.11 -3.49
CA ALA A 221 3.64 16.86 -2.61
C ALA A 221 3.74 17.87 -1.45
N SER A 222 3.44 19.15 -1.70
CA SER A 222 3.43 20.22 -0.68
C SER A 222 2.40 20.04 0.44
N GLN A 223 1.39 19.18 0.24
CA GLN A 223 0.40 18.87 1.27
C GLN A 223 0.82 17.67 2.14
N CYS A 224 1.84 16.92 1.73
CA CYS A 224 2.32 15.74 2.44
C CYS A 224 3.06 16.11 3.73
N LEU A 225 2.94 15.29 4.79
CA LEU A 225 3.52 15.58 6.11
C LEU A 225 5.03 15.74 6.06
N MET A 226 5.74 14.95 5.25
CA MET A 226 7.20 15.03 5.14
C MET A 226 7.68 16.31 4.46
N GLN A 227 6.81 17.00 3.74
CA GLN A 227 7.09 18.28 3.08
C GLN A 227 6.57 19.48 3.89
N GLY A 228 6.21 19.27 5.17
CA GLY A 228 5.67 20.30 6.05
C GLY A 228 4.18 20.57 5.88
N GLY A 229 3.47 19.74 5.11
CA GLY A 229 2.03 19.78 4.96
C GLY A 229 1.28 19.14 6.14
N THR A 230 -0.02 18.88 5.96
CA THR A 230 -0.90 18.33 7.01
C THR A 230 -1.51 16.97 6.66
N THR A 231 -1.26 16.46 5.47
CA THR A 231 -1.89 15.28 4.89
C THR A 231 -0.91 14.10 4.91
N ASP A 232 -1.33 12.95 5.42
CA ASP A 232 -0.51 11.73 5.40
C ASP A 232 -0.54 11.12 3.99
N CYS A 233 0.57 11.18 3.26
CA CYS A 233 0.67 10.70 1.88
C CYS A 233 1.07 9.22 1.78
N SER A 234 0.86 8.43 2.84
CA SER A 234 0.96 6.97 2.80
C SER A 234 0.01 6.36 1.76
N LEU A 235 0.50 5.35 1.03
CA LEU A 235 -0.31 4.58 0.08
C LEU A 235 -1.03 3.42 0.79
N THR A 236 -2.34 3.30 0.57
CA THR A 236 -3.16 2.20 1.07
C THR A 236 -3.86 1.47 -0.09
N ALA A 237 -3.52 0.21 -0.32
CA ALA A 237 -4.15 -0.63 -1.34
C ALA A 237 -5.16 -1.59 -0.70
N TYR A 238 -6.43 -1.48 -1.08
CA TYR A 238 -7.51 -2.37 -0.66
C TYR A 238 -7.69 -3.51 -1.64
N VAL A 239 -7.98 -4.71 -1.13
CA VAL A 239 -8.23 -5.89 -1.97
C VAL A 239 -9.61 -6.45 -1.68
N GLY A 240 -10.32 -6.75 -2.77
CA GLY A 240 -11.67 -7.26 -2.76
C GLY A 240 -11.74 -8.43 -3.73
N TYR A 241 -12.60 -9.38 -3.39
CA TYR A 241 -12.62 -10.68 -4.03
C TYR A 241 -13.91 -10.84 -4.83
N SER A 242 -13.79 -11.23 -6.10
CA SER A 242 -14.92 -11.53 -6.98
C SER A 242 -14.87 -12.99 -7.45
N GLY A 243 -16.02 -13.51 -7.88
CA GLY A 243 -16.15 -14.88 -8.34
C GLY A 243 -16.44 -15.87 -7.22
N ASP A 244 -15.96 -17.12 -7.33
CA ASP A 244 -16.28 -18.22 -6.41
C ASP A 244 -15.06 -18.97 -5.88
N ASP A 245 -15.20 -19.54 -4.67
CA ASP A 245 -14.20 -20.39 -4.04
C ASP A 245 -14.18 -21.80 -4.66
N LYS A 246 -13.29 -22.68 -4.17
CA LYS A 246 -13.16 -24.06 -4.68
C LYS A 246 -14.47 -24.87 -4.67
N ASN A 247 -15.38 -24.55 -3.75
CA ASN A 247 -16.66 -25.25 -3.58
C ASN A 247 -17.80 -24.55 -4.36
N GLY A 248 -17.49 -23.48 -5.10
CA GLY A 248 -18.48 -22.69 -5.82
C GLY A 248 -19.24 -21.68 -4.95
N VAL A 249 -18.75 -21.38 -3.74
CA VAL A 249 -19.36 -20.35 -2.89
C VAL A 249 -18.88 -18.98 -3.35
N PRO A 250 -19.79 -18.04 -3.67
CA PRO A 250 -19.40 -16.72 -4.15
C PRO A 250 -18.70 -15.89 -3.07
N PHE A 251 -17.69 -15.11 -3.47
CA PHE A 251 -17.08 -14.07 -2.65
C PHE A 251 -17.96 -12.82 -2.60
N VAL A 252 -17.95 -12.13 -1.45
CA VAL A 252 -18.88 -11.02 -1.15
C VAL A 252 -18.20 -9.65 -1.07
N THR A 253 -16.88 -9.64 -0.93
CA THR A 253 -16.09 -8.40 -0.71
C THR A 253 -15.85 -7.58 -1.98
N GLY A 254 -15.92 -8.18 -3.17
CA GLY A 254 -15.70 -7.46 -4.44
C GLY A 254 -16.67 -6.30 -4.65
N GLN A 255 -17.94 -6.46 -4.25
CA GLN A 255 -18.94 -5.38 -4.31
C GLN A 255 -18.64 -4.22 -3.35
N GLN A 256 -17.90 -4.48 -2.27
CA GLN A 256 -17.53 -3.47 -1.28
C GLN A 256 -16.37 -2.59 -1.79
N ILE A 257 -15.52 -3.10 -2.69
CA ILE A 257 -14.39 -2.33 -3.23
C ILE A 257 -14.82 -1.12 -4.05
N ALA A 258 -15.89 -1.24 -4.84
CA ALA A 258 -16.41 -0.11 -5.60
C ALA A 258 -16.82 1.05 -4.67
N ARG A 259 -17.24 0.72 -3.44
CA ARG A 259 -17.56 1.69 -2.40
C ARG A 259 -16.32 2.17 -1.65
N VAL A 260 -15.24 1.40 -1.56
CA VAL A 260 -13.98 1.88 -0.95
C VAL A 260 -13.40 3.05 -1.74
N ASN A 261 -13.53 3.08 -3.07
CA ASN A 261 -13.17 4.27 -3.86
C ASN A 261 -14.08 5.49 -3.57
N GLN A 262 -15.31 5.26 -3.10
CA GLN A 262 -16.23 6.32 -2.64
C GLN A 262 -16.03 6.69 -1.16
N TYR A 263 -15.50 5.77 -0.34
CA TYR A 263 -15.27 5.89 1.10
C TYR A 263 -13.80 6.18 1.47
N ALA A 264 -12.88 6.21 0.51
CA ALA A 264 -11.56 6.83 0.63
C ALA A 264 -11.65 8.36 0.79
N VAL A 265 -12.80 8.84 1.29
CA VAL A 265 -12.97 10.14 1.92
C VAL A 265 -11.99 10.13 3.10
N THR A 266 -10.87 10.81 2.89
CA THR A 266 -10.23 11.67 3.87
C THR A 266 -11.23 12.13 4.95
N GLY A 267 -12.45 12.52 4.58
CA GLY A 267 -13.55 12.84 5.48
C GLY A 267 -13.98 11.83 6.55
N LEU A 268 -13.83 10.51 6.43
CA LEU A 268 -14.21 9.60 7.54
C LEU A 268 -13.11 9.55 8.61
N TYR A 269 -11.85 9.51 8.18
CA TYR A 269 -10.69 9.57 9.08
C TYR A 269 -10.46 11.00 9.61
N ASP A 270 -10.64 12.04 8.80
CA ASP A 270 -10.48 13.43 9.18
C ASP A 270 -11.64 13.93 10.04
N ASN A 271 -12.89 13.50 9.80
CA ASN A 271 -13.98 13.81 10.73
C ASN A 271 -13.82 13.05 12.05
N ALA A 272 -13.40 11.79 12.03
CA ALA A 272 -13.09 11.05 13.26
C ALA A 272 -11.92 11.70 14.02
N LYS A 273 -10.84 12.10 13.32
CA LYS A 273 -9.68 12.80 13.88
C LYS A 273 -10.03 14.19 14.39
N GLN A 274 -10.85 14.95 13.68
CA GLN A 274 -11.42 16.23 14.13
C GLN A 274 -12.27 16.04 15.39
N GLN A 275 -13.17 15.04 15.39
CA GLN A 275 -13.99 14.74 16.56
C GLN A 275 -13.14 14.30 17.76
N ILE A 276 -12.14 13.46 17.56
CA ILE A 276 -11.20 13.03 18.61
C ILE A 276 -10.37 14.22 19.10
N LYS A 277 -9.86 15.09 18.21
CA LYS A 277 -9.16 16.32 18.60
C LYS A 277 -10.06 17.26 19.40
N ASN A 278 -11.32 17.41 19.01
CA ASN A 278 -12.29 18.27 19.71
C ASN A 278 -12.68 17.69 21.06
N VAL A 279 -12.80 16.36 21.19
CA VAL A 279 -13.02 15.66 22.46
C VAL A 279 -11.79 15.78 23.38
N LEU A 280 -10.58 15.62 22.86
CA LEU A 280 -9.34 15.81 23.63
C LEU A 280 -9.15 17.28 24.07
N ALA A 281 -9.47 18.24 23.20
CA ALA A 281 -9.43 19.66 23.53
C ALA A 281 -10.47 20.04 24.60
N SER A 282 -11.69 19.50 24.52
CA SER A 282 -12.73 19.73 25.53
C SER A 282 -12.48 18.98 26.85
N ALA A 283 -11.82 17.83 26.82
CA ALA A 283 -11.33 17.16 28.03
C ALA A 283 -10.21 17.96 28.72
N SER A 284 -9.36 18.65 27.96
CA SER A 284 -8.30 19.49 28.52
C SER A 284 -8.81 20.79 29.17
N THR A 285 -9.93 21.34 28.70
CA THR A 285 -10.58 22.50 29.33
C THR A 285 -11.48 22.14 30.51
N GLY A 286 -11.99 20.91 30.56
CA GLY A 286 -12.76 20.39 31.71
C GLY A 286 -11.90 20.06 32.95
N LEU A 287 -10.58 19.85 32.78
CA LEU A 287 -9.66 19.51 33.88
C LEU A 287 -9.01 20.72 34.58
N VAL A 288 -9.35 21.96 34.19
CA VAL A 288 -8.84 23.20 34.85
C VAL A 288 -9.94 23.88 35.68
N GLY A 289 -11.05 23.19 35.97
CA GLY A 289 -12.25 23.78 36.54
C GLY A 289 -12.67 23.28 37.93
N GLU A 290 -11.78 22.66 38.72
CA GLU A 290 -12.15 22.23 40.08
C GLU A 290 -11.18 22.82 41.12
N ASN A 291 -11.27 24.14 41.28
CA ASN A 291 -10.83 24.87 42.47
C ASN A 291 -11.80 26.05 42.69
N ALA A 292 -13.07 25.74 42.91
CA ALA A 292 -14.00 26.68 43.50
C ALA A 292 -13.91 26.55 45.04
N PRO A 293 -13.68 27.63 45.80
CA PRO A 293 -13.65 27.57 47.26
C PRO A 293 -15.03 27.19 47.81
N VAL A 294 -15.06 26.18 48.67
CA VAL A 294 -16.24 25.80 49.47
C VAL A 294 -16.56 26.94 50.44
N PRO A 295 -17.78 27.53 50.42
CA PRO A 295 -18.21 28.46 51.46
C PRO A 295 -18.35 27.71 52.78
N GLY A 296 -17.54 28.08 53.78
CA GLY A 296 -17.57 27.49 55.11
C GLY A 296 -18.85 27.79 55.86
N ASP A 297 -19.47 26.73 56.38
CA ASP A 297 -20.48 26.79 57.43
C ASP A 297 -19.93 27.49 58.67
N SER A 298 -20.62 28.52 59.14
CA SER A 298 -20.46 29.03 60.50
C SER A 298 -21.82 29.02 61.19
N SER A 299 -22.02 27.99 62.01
CA SER A 299 -23.08 27.97 63.02
C SER A 299 -22.49 27.72 64.40
N SER A 300 -23.18 28.27 65.40
CA SER A 300 -22.90 28.36 66.85
C SER A 300 -22.32 29.72 67.27
N GLY A 301 -22.88 30.46 68.23
CA GLY A 301 -24.02 30.23 69.11
C GLY A 301 -23.93 31.21 70.29
N ASP A 302 -25.10 31.58 70.81
CA ASP A 302 -25.37 32.04 72.18
C ASP A 302 -25.27 33.51 72.64
N ALA A 303 -26.36 33.84 73.36
CA ALA A 303 -26.47 34.65 74.57
C ALA A 303 -26.74 36.17 74.49
N ALA A 304 -28.04 36.49 74.52
CA ALA A 304 -28.74 37.19 75.60
C ALA A 304 -28.22 38.53 76.18
N ARG A 305 -29.18 39.48 76.27
CA ARG A 305 -29.49 40.46 77.35
C ARG A 305 -29.43 41.95 76.98
N ARG A 306 -30.63 42.54 77.12
CA ARG A 306 -31.01 43.94 77.39
C ARG A 306 -30.91 44.93 76.26
#